data_AF-A0A3B0RKQ7-F1
#
_entry.id   AF-A0A3B0RKQ7-F1
#
_cell.length_a   1.000
_cell.length_b   1.000
_cell.length_c   1.000
_cell.angle_alpha   90.00
_cell.angle_beta   90.00
_cell.angle_gamma   90.00
#
_symmetry.space_group_name_H-M   'P 1'
#
loop_
_entity.id
_entity.type
_entity.pdbx_description
1 polymer ?
#
loop_
_entity_poly.entity_id
_entity_poly.type
_entity_poly.pdbx_seq_one_letter_code
_entity_poly.pdbx_strand_id
1 'polypeptide(L)'
;MNQPNDVDITPEQTQQLFRYLLREANMRDYLRLYPDTQQRFAVLVQFMPAEQIAAALLALEQEEMPVSNIGKLVNTFNLTGTESAVALLLMAGYSLPDIAGIRNISRNTARNHLQNIFEKTETNRQPELIRRLHDLLGEN
;
A
#
# COMPACT_ATOMS: atom_id res chain seq x y z
N MET A 1 31.51 12.94 29.36
CA MET A 1 31.32 11.60 28.75
C MET A 1 29.98 11.67 28.02
N ASN A 2 29.98 12.17 26.79
CA ASN A 2 28.75 12.30 25.99
C ASN A 2 28.59 11.00 25.19
N GLN A 3 27.49 10.28 25.39
CA GLN A 3 27.19 9.12 24.57
C GLN A 3 26.89 9.59 23.13
N PRO A 4 27.50 9.01 22.10
CA PRO A 4 27.16 9.34 20.73
C PRO A 4 25.93 8.51 20.32
N ASN A 5 24.96 9.14 19.64
CA ASN A 5 23.81 8.52 18.93
C ASN A 5 22.44 8.52 19.61
N ASP A 6 22.10 9.49 20.47
CA ASP A 6 20.68 9.81 20.69
C ASP A 6 20.15 10.58 19.47
N VAL A 7 19.87 9.84 18.39
CA VAL A 7 18.89 10.33 17.40
C VAL A 7 17.53 10.06 18.01
N ASP A 8 16.85 11.13 18.41
CA ASP A 8 15.47 11.07 18.90
C ASP A 8 14.54 10.75 17.72
N ILE A 9 14.51 9.47 17.33
CA ILE A 9 13.66 8.97 16.26
C ILE A 9 12.32 8.55 16.85
N THR A 10 11.24 9.16 16.35
CA THR A 10 9.90 8.84 16.84
C THR A 10 9.45 7.45 16.35
N PRO A 11 8.47 6.81 17.02
CA PRO A 11 7.85 5.59 16.53
C PRO A 11 7.27 5.73 15.11
N GLU A 12 6.77 6.92 14.77
CA GLU A 12 6.24 7.23 13.44
C GLU A 12 7.36 7.28 12.39
N GLN A 13 8.46 7.99 12.67
CA GLN A 13 9.64 8.03 11.79
C GLN A 13 10.26 6.64 11.60
N THR A 14 10.29 5.83 12.66
CA THR A 14 10.72 4.43 12.60
C THR A 14 9.83 3.61 11.67
N GLN A 15 8.51 3.79 11.77
CA GLN A 15 7.57 3.09 10.89
C GLN A 15 7.69 3.55 9.43
N GLN A 16 7.93 4.83 9.18
CA GLN A 16 8.14 5.37 7.84
C GLN A 16 9.43 4.82 7.20
N LEU A 17 10.54 4.80 7.94
CA LEU A 17 11.80 4.20 7.48
C LEU A 17 11.64 2.72 7.15
N PHE A 18 10.94 1.97 8.01
CA PHE A 18 10.67 0.55 7.74
C PHE A 18 9.88 0.37 6.44
N ARG A 19 8.87 1.20 6.19
CA ARG A 19 8.09 1.17 4.94
C ARG A 19 8.90 1.57 3.71
N TYR A 20 9.85 2.49 3.84
CA TYR A 20 10.78 2.83 2.77
C TYR A 20 11.67 1.64 2.41
N LEU A 21 12.27 0.98 3.42
CA LEU A 21 13.12 -0.19 3.20
C LEU A 21 12.36 -1.36 2.55
N LEU A 22 11.07 -1.52 2.86
CA LEU A 22 10.20 -2.51 2.22
C LEU A 22 10.01 -2.31 0.71
N ARG A 23 10.42 -1.18 0.13
CA ARG A 23 10.33 -0.98 -1.33
C ARG A 23 11.35 -1.83 -2.08
N GLU A 24 12.51 -2.08 -1.47
CA GLU A 24 13.57 -2.87 -2.08
C GLU A 24 13.22 -4.37 -2.04
N ALA A 25 13.28 -5.03 -3.20
CA ALA A 25 12.89 -6.43 -3.33
C ALA A 25 13.71 -7.36 -2.42
N ASN A 26 15.00 -7.07 -2.27
CA ASN A 26 15.93 -7.79 -1.38
C ASN A 26 15.50 -7.71 0.09
N MET A 27 14.90 -6.60 0.52
CA MET A 27 14.47 -6.39 1.91
C MET A 27 13.19 -7.16 2.20
N ARG A 28 12.28 -7.25 1.23
CA ARG A 28 11.06 -8.08 1.37
C ARG A 28 11.43 -9.56 1.57
N ASP A 29 12.39 -10.05 0.79
CA ASP A 29 12.88 -11.42 0.91
C ASP A 29 13.61 -11.66 2.25
N TYR A 30 14.40 -10.67 2.71
CA TYR A 30 15.05 -10.72 4.01
C TYR A 30 14.05 -10.81 5.17
N LEU A 31 12.98 -10.03 5.14
CA LEU A 31 11.94 -10.02 6.18
C LEU A 31 11.07 -11.29 6.16
N ARG A 32 10.96 -11.96 5.00
CA ARG A 32 10.32 -13.27 4.92
C ARG A 32 11.13 -14.34 5.65
N LEU A 33 12.46 -14.24 5.63
CA LEU A 33 13.38 -15.15 6.32
C LEU A 33 13.50 -14.82 7.82
N TYR A 34 13.35 -13.55 8.18
CA TYR A 34 13.47 -13.05 9.55
C TYR A 34 12.28 -12.14 9.91
N PRO A 35 11.09 -12.70 10.17
CA PRO A 35 9.87 -11.92 10.44
C PRO A 35 9.97 -11.05 11.70
N ASP A 36 10.77 -11.47 12.69
CA ASP A 36 11.04 -10.70 13.90
C ASP A 36 11.79 -9.39 13.65
N THR A 37 12.43 -9.23 12.47
CA THR A 37 13.17 -8.03 12.11
C THR A 37 12.25 -6.80 12.12
N GLN A 38 10.95 -6.93 11.86
CA GLN A 38 10.00 -5.81 12.01
C GLN A 38 9.92 -5.30 13.46
N GLN A 39 9.86 -6.21 14.44
CA GLN A 39 9.79 -5.84 15.86
C GLN A 39 11.14 -5.32 16.37
N ARG A 40 12.24 -5.86 15.84
CA ARG A 40 13.59 -5.47 16.21
C ARG A 40 14.08 -4.23 15.48
N PHE A 41 13.38 -3.77 14.43
CA PHE A 41 13.83 -2.66 13.59
C PHE A 41 14.07 -1.39 14.39
N ALA A 42 13.16 -1.03 15.31
CA ALA A 42 13.32 0.13 16.18
C ALA A 42 14.62 0.10 16.99
N VAL A 43 14.99 -1.09 17.48
CA VAL A 43 16.24 -1.32 18.22
C VAL A 43 17.45 -1.25 17.29
N LEU A 44 17.36 -1.83 16.08
CA LEU A 44 18.44 -1.78 15.09
C LEU A 44 18.73 -0.35 14.62
N VAL A 45 17.70 0.48 14.48
CA VAL A 45 17.83 1.89 14.07
C VAL A 45 18.62 2.70 15.10
N GLN A 46 18.48 2.41 16.40
CA GLN A 46 19.25 3.08 17.45
C GLN A 46 20.77 2.83 17.37
N PHE A 47 21.19 1.75 16.71
CA PHE A 47 22.60 1.43 16.48
C PHE A 47 23.14 1.99 15.15
N MET A 48 22.30 2.59 14.31
CA MET A 48 22.75 3.20 13.07
C MET A 48 23.37 4.59 13.33
N PRO A 49 24.37 5.01 12.53
CA PRO A 49 24.92 6.36 12.62
C PRO A 49 23.83 7.42 12.37
N ALA A 50 23.85 8.48 13.16
CA ALA A 50 22.83 9.53 13.10
C ALA A 50 22.66 10.15 11.71
N GLU A 51 23.76 10.31 10.99
CA GLU A 51 23.80 10.85 9.64
C GLU A 51 23.04 9.97 8.63
N GLN A 52 23.09 8.64 8.79
CA GLN A 52 22.38 7.70 7.92
C GLN A 52 20.88 7.74 8.17
N ILE A 53 20.48 7.86 9.43
CA ILE A 53 19.07 8.03 9.82
C ILE A 53 18.53 9.36 9.26
N ALA A 54 19.27 10.45 9.45
CA ALA A 54 18.90 11.76 8.93
C ALA A 54 18.80 11.79 7.41
N ALA A 55 19.76 11.18 6.70
CA ALA A 55 19.71 11.07 5.24
C ALA A 55 18.49 10.26 4.75
N ALA A 56 18.16 9.16 5.43
CA ALA A 56 16.99 8.35 5.10
C ALA A 56 15.66 9.07 5.41
N LEU A 57 15.60 9.85 6.50
CA LEU A 57 14.44 10.69 6.82
C LEU A 57 14.28 11.85 5.83
N LEU A 58 15.37 12.48 5.41
CA LEU A 58 15.34 13.52 4.37
C LEU A 58 14.88 12.92 3.02
N ALA A 59 15.34 11.72 2.67
CA ALA A 59 14.89 11.00 1.48
C ALA A 59 13.39 10.66 1.54
N LEU A 60 12.87 10.33 2.73
CA LEU A 60 11.44 10.14 2.98
C LEU A 60 10.61 11.42 2.82
N GLU A 61 11.15 12.59 3.19
CA GLU A 61 10.47 13.88 3.01
C GLU A 61 10.41 14.31 1.54
N GLN A 62 11.38 13.88 0.71
CA GLN A 62 11.40 14.17 -0.72
C GLN A 62 10.61 13.18 -1.58
N GLU A 63 10.23 12.03 -1.00
CA GLU A 63 9.41 11.03 -1.68
C GLU A 63 8.06 10.89 -0.97
N GLU A 64 7.01 11.50 -1.52
CA GLU A 64 5.65 11.07 -1.22
C GLU A 64 5.61 9.55 -1.39
N MET A 65 5.34 8.84 -0.30
CA MET A 65 5.17 7.40 -0.40
C MET A 65 4.07 7.14 -1.43
N PRO A 66 4.36 6.45 -2.56
CA PRO A 66 3.33 6.19 -3.53
C PRO A 66 2.31 5.30 -2.83
N VAL A 67 1.19 5.90 -2.46
CA VAL A 67 0.07 5.17 -1.87
C VAL A 67 -0.27 4.12 -2.91
N SER A 68 -0.24 2.84 -2.51
CA SER A 68 -0.58 1.75 -3.42
C SER A 68 -1.94 2.03 -4.06
N ASN A 69 -2.19 1.53 -5.28
CA ASN A 69 -3.48 1.74 -5.94
C ASN A 69 -4.64 1.28 -5.04
N ILE A 70 -4.46 0.20 -4.27
CA ILE A 70 -5.43 -0.22 -3.23
C ILE A 70 -5.59 0.86 -2.15
N GLY A 71 -4.50 1.38 -1.61
CA GLY A 71 -4.55 2.45 -0.59
C GLY A 71 -5.25 3.70 -1.10
N LYS A 72 -5.03 4.10 -2.35
CA LYS A 72 -5.73 5.24 -2.97
C LYS A 72 -7.23 4.98 -3.04
N LEU A 73 -7.63 3.79 -3.51
CA LEU A 73 -9.05 3.41 -3.60
C LEU A 73 -9.74 3.32 -2.24
N VAL A 74 -9.06 2.77 -1.23
CA VAL A 74 -9.54 2.72 0.15
C VAL A 74 -9.74 4.14 0.68
N ASN A 75 -8.76 5.01 0.53
CA ASN A 75 -8.81 6.35 1.12
C ASN A 75 -9.77 7.30 0.39
N THR A 76 -9.90 7.20 -0.93
CA THR A 76 -10.73 8.10 -1.74
C THR A 76 -12.19 7.67 -1.78
N PHE A 77 -12.47 6.37 -1.87
CA PHE A 77 -13.83 5.86 -2.07
C PHE A 77 -14.32 5.01 -0.89
N ASN A 78 -13.53 4.88 0.19
CA ASN A 78 -13.86 4.03 1.34
C ASN A 78 -14.13 2.56 0.93
N LEU A 79 -13.46 2.09 -0.12
CA LEU A 79 -13.48 0.69 -0.52
C LEU A 79 -12.77 -0.15 0.54
N THR A 80 -13.21 -1.40 0.69
CA THR A 80 -12.41 -2.40 1.40
C THR A 80 -11.22 -2.84 0.53
N GLY A 81 -10.22 -3.50 1.14
CA GLY A 81 -9.12 -4.08 0.36
C GLY A 81 -9.59 -5.10 -0.69
N THR A 82 -10.64 -5.88 -0.38
CA THR A 82 -11.24 -6.83 -1.32
C THR A 82 -11.90 -6.14 -2.49
N GLU A 83 -12.71 -5.12 -2.23
CA GLU A 83 -13.37 -4.30 -3.25
C GLU A 83 -12.35 -3.58 -4.13
N SER A 84 -11.32 -3.00 -3.53
CA SER A 84 -10.23 -2.34 -4.26
C SER A 84 -9.52 -3.30 -5.22
N ALA A 85 -9.25 -4.52 -4.78
CA ALA A 85 -8.64 -5.53 -5.65
C ALA A 85 -9.60 -6.03 -6.75
N VAL A 86 -10.92 -6.04 -6.54
CA VAL A 86 -11.90 -6.30 -7.61
C VAL A 86 -11.92 -5.13 -8.61
N ALA A 87 -11.93 -3.89 -8.14
CA ALA A 87 -11.91 -2.69 -8.97
C ALA A 87 -10.68 -2.63 -9.89
N LEU A 88 -9.49 -2.97 -9.36
CA LEU A 88 -8.25 -3.01 -10.15
C LEU A 88 -8.27 -4.10 -11.22
N LEU A 89 -8.86 -5.28 -10.95
CA LEU A 89 -9.01 -6.32 -11.97
C LEU A 89 -10.00 -5.90 -13.07
N LEU A 90 -11.08 -5.20 -12.71
CA LEU A 90 -12.02 -4.64 -13.69
C LEU A 90 -11.35 -3.58 -14.57
N MET A 91 -10.53 -2.72 -13.99
CA MET A 91 -9.75 -1.71 -14.71
C MET A 91 -8.72 -2.36 -15.66
N ALA A 92 -8.11 -3.48 -15.25
CA ALA A 92 -7.23 -4.29 -16.08
C ALA A 92 -7.95 -5.11 -17.18
N GLY A 93 -9.28 -4.98 -17.30
CA GLY A 93 -10.07 -5.60 -18.37
C GLY A 93 -10.60 -7.00 -18.07
N TYR A 94 -10.43 -7.53 -16.86
CA TYR A 94 -10.97 -8.84 -16.50
C TYR A 94 -12.49 -8.80 -16.35
N SER A 95 -13.17 -9.86 -16.80
CA SER A 95 -14.61 -10.00 -16.61
C SER A 95 -14.94 -10.52 -15.20
N LEU A 96 -16.18 -10.34 -14.73
CA LEU A 96 -16.61 -10.89 -13.43
C LEU A 96 -16.40 -12.41 -13.27
N PRO A 97 -16.65 -13.25 -14.31
CA PRO A 97 -16.25 -14.66 -14.28
C PRO A 97 -14.75 -14.89 -14.07
N ASP A 98 -13.89 -14.11 -14.73
CA ASP A 98 -12.44 -14.23 -14.58
C ASP A 98 -12.01 -13.85 -13.16
N ILE A 99 -12.56 -12.75 -12.64
CA ILE A 99 -12.31 -12.26 -11.28
C ILE A 99 -12.76 -13.29 -10.24
N ALA A 100 -13.92 -13.92 -10.45
CA ALA A 100 -14.40 -15.00 -9.60
C ALA A 100 -13.40 -16.18 -9.55
N GLY A 101 -12.83 -16.54 -10.71
CA GLY A 101 -11.77 -17.55 -10.79
C GLY A 101 -10.49 -17.12 -10.10
N ILE A 102 -9.96 -15.94 -10.43
CA ILE A 102 -8.70 -15.38 -9.89
C ILE A 102 -8.76 -15.28 -8.36
N ARG A 103 -9.90 -14.85 -7.81
CA ARG A 103 -10.07 -14.61 -6.38
C ARG A 103 -10.66 -15.81 -5.63
N ASN A 104 -10.95 -16.91 -6.32
CA ASN A 104 -11.57 -18.11 -5.77
C ASN A 104 -12.88 -17.81 -5.00
N ILE A 105 -13.78 -17.02 -5.61
CA ILE A 105 -15.09 -16.66 -5.07
C ILE A 105 -16.21 -17.02 -6.05
N SER A 106 -17.46 -17.03 -5.58
CA SER A 106 -18.59 -17.24 -6.49
C SER A 106 -18.79 -16.05 -7.42
N ARG A 107 -19.37 -16.28 -8.60
CA ARG A 107 -19.81 -15.20 -9.52
C ARG A 107 -20.80 -14.24 -8.85
N ASN A 108 -21.63 -14.75 -7.95
CA ASN A 108 -22.58 -13.94 -7.19
C ASN A 108 -21.85 -13.01 -6.21
N THR A 109 -20.83 -13.52 -5.52
CA THR A 109 -19.98 -12.72 -4.63
C THR A 109 -19.22 -11.64 -5.41
N ALA A 110 -18.70 -11.97 -6.60
CA ALA A 110 -18.07 -10.98 -7.48
C ALA A 110 -19.06 -9.87 -7.91
N ARG A 111 -20.32 -10.22 -8.23
CA ARG A 111 -21.37 -9.23 -8.49
C ARG A 111 -21.69 -8.36 -7.28
N ASN A 112 -21.79 -8.96 -6.09
CA ASN A 112 -22.05 -8.20 -4.86
C ASN A 112 -20.92 -7.20 -4.57
N HIS A 113 -19.66 -7.59 -4.77
CA HIS A 113 -18.54 -6.65 -4.68
C HIS A 113 -18.67 -5.52 -5.70
N LEU A 114 -19.03 -5.81 -6.95
CA LEU A 114 -19.24 -4.77 -7.97
C LEU A 114 -20.38 -3.80 -7.58
N GLN A 115 -21.48 -4.32 -7.04
CA GLN A 115 -22.60 -3.49 -6.58
C GLN A 115 -22.17 -2.54 -5.45
N ASN A 116 -21.46 -3.06 -4.45
CA ASN A 116 -20.93 -2.22 -3.36
C ASN A 116 -19.93 -1.19 -3.88
N ILE A 117 -19.09 -1.55 -4.85
CA ILE A 117 -18.15 -0.62 -5.47
C ILE A 117 -18.94 0.51 -6.14
N PHE A 118 -19.95 0.20 -6.95
CA PHE A 118 -20.80 1.20 -7.60
C PHE A 118 -21.43 2.18 -6.60
N GLU A 119 -21.95 1.69 -5.48
CA GLU A 119 -22.52 2.53 -4.43
C GLU A 119 -21.46 3.46 -3.81
N LYS A 120 -20.28 2.92 -3.48
CA LYS A 120 -19.19 3.67 -2.83
C LYS A 120 -18.47 4.64 -3.75
N THR A 121 -18.44 4.35 -5.05
CA THR A 121 -17.84 5.22 -6.06
C THR A 121 -18.86 6.12 -6.74
N GLU A 122 -20.14 6.10 -6.32
CA GLU A 122 -21.24 6.88 -6.90
C GLU A 122 -21.31 6.74 -8.43
N THR A 123 -21.19 5.52 -8.93
CA THR A 123 -21.26 5.23 -10.37
C THR A 123 -22.28 4.12 -10.60
N ASN A 124 -22.91 4.09 -11.78
CA ASN A 124 -23.94 3.09 -12.06
C ASN A 124 -23.61 2.21 -13.27
N ARG A 125 -22.45 2.42 -13.89
CA ARG A 125 -22.02 1.68 -15.09
C ARG A 125 -20.53 1.36 -15.00
N GLN A 126 -20.17 0.15 -15.45
CA GLN A 126 -18.78 -0.31 -15.40
C GLN A 126 -17.80 0.62 -16.17
N PRO A 127 -18.12 1.15 -17.37
CA PRO A 127 -17.22 2.10 -18.04
C PRO A 127 -17.02 3.42 -17.28
N GLU A 128 -18.04 3.89 -16.57
CA GLU A 128 -17.99 5.09 -15.75
C GLU A 128 -17.09 4.87 -14.52
N LEU A 129 -17.27 3.72 -13.84
CA LEU A 129 -16.39 3.27 -12.77
C LEU A 129 -14.94 3.21 -13.27
N ILE A 130 -14.67 2.51 -14.37
CA ILE A 130 -13.31 2.34 -14.92
C ILE A 130 -12.66 3.71 -15.18
N ARG A 131 -13.38 4.65 -15.81
CA ARG A 131 -12.87 6.01 -16.03
C ARG A 131 -12.50 6.71 -14.72
N ARG A 132 -13.38 6.67 -13.72
CA ARG A 132 -13.14 7.30 -12.41
C ARG A 132 -11.93 6.68 -11.68
N LEU A 133 -11.67 5.38 -11.88
CA LEU A 133 -10.49 4.70 -11.36
C LEU A 133 -9.21 5.17 -12.08
N HIS A 134 -9.22 5.29 -13.42
CA HIS A 134 -8.09 5.84 -14.18
C HIS A 134 -7.75 7.28 -13.77
N ASP A 135 -8.78 8.14 -13.66
CA ASP A 135 -8.63 9.54 -13.24
C ASP A 135 -7.95 9.66 -11.87
N LEU A 136 -8.26 8.76 -10.93
CA LEU A 136 -7.63 8.74 -9.60
C LEU A 136 -6.20 8.18 -9.62
N LEU A 137 -5.95 7.15 -10.43
CA LEU A 137 -4.69 6.43 -10.41
C LEU A 137 -3.61 7.05 -11.32
N GLY A 138 -3.98 7.98 -12.21
CA GLY A 138 -3.06 8.74 -13.04
C GLY A 138 -2.56 7.99 -14.28
N GLU A 139 -3.26 6.91 -14.66
CA GLU A 139 -2.96 6.12 -15.86
C GLU A 139 -3.79 6.68 -17.04
N ASN A 140 -3.32 7.77 -17.65
CA ASN A 140 -3.90 8.36 -18.88
C ASN A 140 -3.21 7.85 -20.15
#